data_AF-A0A447JEY5-F1
#
_entry.id   AF-A0A447JEY5-F1
#
_cell.length_a   1.000
_cell.length_b   1.000
_cell.length_c   1.000
_cell.angle_alpha   90.00
_cell.angle_beta   90.00
_cell.angle_gamma   90.00
#
_symmetry.space_group_name_H-M   'P 1'
#
loop_
_entity.id
_entity.type
_entity.pdbx_description
1 polymer ?
#
loop_
_entity_poly.entity_id
_entity_poly.type
_entity_poly.pdbx_seq_one_letter_code
_entity_poly.pdbx_strand_id
1 'polypeptide(L)'
;MQNEQQQVYTLARIENQIVDDLRDRLNELKSGNNDGMLVETHIRYLENLKKTADENIRALDDWPSTITLRQTIDELLEIGMVKNKMPDTMRDYVAAQKALLDASRAREATLGRFRTLLEAQLGSSHQQMQTFNQRLEQIVRVSGGLILVATLLALLLAWGLNHYFIRSRLVKRFTALNQAVVQIGLGRTDSTIPVYGRDELGRIARLLRHTLGQLNMQRRQLEQEVAERKEIEADLRAMQDELIQTAKLAVVGQTMTTLAHEINQPLNALSMYLFTAGRAIEQGQSGQARNTLTKAEGLINRIDAIIRSLRQFTRRAELETPLYPVDLRQTFVAAWELLAMRHQSRQGALSLPTDTVWVSGDEVRIQQVLVNVLANALDACSHDAAIAVTWQTQGRGAGGLYCR
;
A
#
# COMPACT_ATOMS: atom_id res chain seq x y z
N MET A 1 8.64 129.43 -80.03
CA MET A 1 9.66 128.43 -80.40
C MET A 1 10.56 128.07 -79.21
N GLN A 2 11.49 128.91 -78.73
CA GLN A 2 12.42 128.50 -77.64
C GLN A 2 11.74 128.26 -76.27
N ASN A 3 10.76 129.09 -75.88
CA ASN A 3 10.07 128.95 -74.58
C ASN A 3 9.12 127.74 -74.53
N GLU A 4 8.59 127.31 -75.68
CA GLU A 4 7.65 126.19 -75.81
C GLU A 4 8.35 124.84 -75.60
N GLN A 5 9.52 124.64 -76.24
CA GLN A 5 10.29 123.39 -76.10
C GLN A 5 10.73 123.13 -74.65
N GLN A 6 11.05 124.19 -73.90
CA GLN A 6 11.48 124.07 -72.51
C GLN A 6 10.33 123.61 -71.59
N GLN A 7 9.11 124.11 -71.82
CA GLN A 7 7.95 123.71 -71.03
C GLN A 7 7.47 122.30 -71.38
N VAL A 8 7.48 121.91 -72.66
CA VAL A 8 7.18 120.52 -73.09
C VAL A 8 8.17 119.52 -72.50
N TYR A 9 9.47 119.84 -72.51
CA TYR A 9 10.49 119.01 -71.87
C TYR A 9 10.26 118.87 -70.36
N THR A 10 9.79 119.94 -69.71
CA THR A 10 9.48 119.93 -68.28
C THR A 10 8.28 119.04 -67.97
N LEU A 11 7.19 119.12 -68.75
CA LEU A 11 6.05 118.20 -68.60
C LEU A 11 6.45 116.74 -68.87
N ALA A 12 7.19 116.46 -69.94
CA ALA A 12 7.63 115.11 -70.27
C ALA A 12 8.56 114.54 -69.17
N ARG A 13 9.35 115.39 -68.52
CA ARG A 13 10.12 115.01 -67.34
C ARG A 13 9.21 114.67 -66.16
N ILE A 14 8.16 115.46 -65.90
CA ILE A 14 7.19 115.19 -64.83
C ILE A 14 6.43 113.87 -65.09
N GLU A 15 6.02 113.62 -66.34
CA GLU A 15 5.39 112.36 -66.74
C GLU A 15 6.30 111.16 -66.42
N ASN A 16 7.56 111.20 -66.87
CA ASN A 16 8.52 110.13 -66.57
C ASN A 16 8.74 109.96 -65.06
N GLN A 17 8.80 111.06 -64.30
CA GLN A 17 8.91 111.00 -62.83
C GLN A 17 7.70 110.31 -62.18
N ILE A 18 6.49 110.53 -62.69
CA ILE A 18 5.28 109.86 -62.20
C ILE A 18 5.33 108.36 -62.56
N VAL A 19 5.70 108.01 -63.78
CA VAL A 19 5.80 106.61 -64.23
C VAL A 19 6.84 105.84 -63.41
N ASP A 20 8.02 106.41 -63.22
CA ASP A 20 9.10 105.78 -62.47
C ASP A 20 8.71 105.55 -61.00
N ASP A 21 8.11 106.56 -60.35
CA ASP A 21 7.64 106.45 -58.96
C ASP A 21 6.55 105.38 -58.79
N LEU A 22 5.57 105.34 -59.70
CA LEU A 22 4.52 104.31 -59.69
C LEU A 22 5.10 102.90 -59.91
N ARG A 23 6.12 102.76 -60.77
CA ARG A 23 6.75 101.48 -61.10
C ARG A 23 7.63 100.96 -59.97
N ASP A 24 8.50 101.81 -59.43
CA ASP A 24 9.37 101.44 -58.32
C ASP A 24 8.54 101.00 -57.13
N ARG A 25 7.40 101.67 -56.92
CA ARG A 25 6.56 101.34 -55.78
C ARG A 25 5.80 100.04 -55.90
N LEU A 26 5.39 99.67 -57.12
CA LEU A 26 4.85 98.34 -57.39
C LEU A 26 5.91 97.25 -57.10
N ASN A 27 7.19 97.52 -57.38
CA ASN A 27 8.28 96.58 -57.11
C ASN A 27 8.58 96.45 -55.61
N GLU A 28 8.53 97.53 -54.84
CA GLU A 28 8.70 97.49 -53.37
C GLU A 28 7.60 96.70 -52.67
N LEU A 29 6.34 96.81 -53.13
CA LEU A 29 5.25 95.95 -52.64
C LEU A 29 5.54 94.46 -52.82
N LYS A 30 6.14 94.10 -53.95
CA LYS A 30 6.47 92.71 -54.27
C LYS A 30 7.67 92.19 -53.47
N SER A 31 8.61 93.06 -53.09
CA SER A 31 9.78 92.68 -52.28
C SER A 31 9.46 92.45 -50.80
N GLY A 32 8.22 92.75 -50.37
CA GLY A 32 7.69 92.38 -49.05
C GLY A 32 8.17 93.26 -47.90
N ASN A 33 8.80 94.40 -48.20
CA ASN A 33 9.37 95.31 -47.22
C ASN A 33 8.47 96.55 -47.08
N ASN A 34 7.31 96.43 -46.42
CA ASN A 34 6.35 97.53 -46.36
C ASN A 34 5.85 97.86 -44.96
N ASP A 35 6.09 99.10 -44.56
CA ASP A 35 5.40 99.79 -43.48
C ASP A 35 4.27 100.65 -44.06
N GLY A 36 3.10 100.67 -43.43
CA GLY A 36 1.92 101.41 -43.93
C GLY A 36 2.17 102.92 -44.08
N MET A 37 3.18 103.44 -43.38
CA MET A 37 3.67 104.82 -43.50
C MET A 37 4.17 105.17 -44.91
N LEU A 38 4.59 104.16 -45.69
CA LEU A 38 5.10 104.38 -47.03
C LEU A 38 3.97 104.80 -47.99
N VAL A 39 2.76 104.23 -47.89
CA VAL A 39 1.64 104.51 -48.83
C VAL A 39 1.22 105.98 -48.74
N GLU A 40 1.12 106.51 -47.52
CA GLU A 40 0.80 107.92 -47.29
C GLU A 40 1.89 108.87 -47.80
N THR A 41 3.15 108.45 -47.71
CA THR A 41 4.29 109.21 -48.22
C THR A 41 4.25 109.32 -49.76
N HIS A 42 3.87 108.24 -50.44
CA HIS A 42 3.74 108.19 -51.90
C HIS A 42 2.62 109.10 -52.42
N ILE A 43 1.44 109.07 -51.78
CA ILE A 43 0.32 109.96 -52.14
C ILE A 43 0.76 111.42 -52.05
N ARG A 44 1.45 111.79 -50.97
CA ARG A 44 1.94 113.17 -50.78
C ARG A 44 2.97 113.61 -51.83
N TYR A 45 3.82 112.68 -52.29
CA TYR A 45 4.78 112.97 -53.35
C TYR A 45 4.09 113.21 -54.70
N LEU A 46 3.12 112.36 -55.06
CA LEU A 46 2.32 112.54 -56.27
C LEU A 46 1.48 113.82 -56.23
N GLU A 47 0.96 114.22 -55.06
CA GLU A 47 0.27 115.51 -54.89
C GLU A 47 1.18 116.71 -55.19
N ASN A 48 2.46 116.64 -54.80
CA ASN A 48 3.44 117.68 -55.10
C ASN A 48 3.80 117.72 -56.60
N LEU A 49 3.95 116.54 -57.23
CA LEU A 49 4.16 116.44 -58.67
C LEU A 49 2.96 116.97 -59.45
N LYS A 50 1.74 116.66 -59.02
CA LYS A 50 0.50 117.22 -59.58
C LYS A 50 0.50 118.74 -59.52
N LYS A 51 0.79 119.31 -58.34
CA LYS A 51 0.83 120.77 -58.19
C LYS A 51 1.82 121.41 -59.16
N THR A 52 3.00 120.79 -59.30
CA THR A 52 4.05 121.25 -60.23
C THR A 52 3.62 121.08 -61.69
N ALA A 53 2.91 120.00 -62.03
CA ALA A 53 2.35 119.78 -63.35
C ALA A 53 1.29 120.83 -63.69
N ASP A 54 0.33 121.06 -62.79
CA ASP A 54 -0.77 122.02 -62.94
C ASP A 54 -0.24 123.45 -63.18
N GLU A 55 0.81 123.86 -62.47
CA GLU A 55 1.47 125.15 -62.64
C GLU A 55 2.08 125.32 -64.04
N ASN A 56 2.73 124.28 -64.57
CA ASN A 56 3.35 124.30 -65.90
C ASN A 56 2.33 124.12 -67.04
N ILE A 57 1.26 123.37 -66.80
CA ILE A 57 0.15 123.14 -67.73
C ILE A 57 -0.59 124.46 -68.04
N ARG A 58 -0.85 125.29 -67.02
CA ARG A 58 -1.54 126.59 -67.21
C ARG A 58 -0.78 127.53 -68.14
N ALA A 59 0.55 127.41 -68.19
CA ALA A 59 1.38 128.24 -69.07
C ALA A 59 1.33 127.79 -70.55
N LEU A 60 0.79 126.59 -70.82
CA LEU A 60 0.76 125.94 -72.12
C LEU A 60 -0.67 125.80 -72.71
N ASP A 61 -1.70 126.36 -72.06
CA ASP A 61 -3.10 126.16 -72.48
C ASP A 61 -3.40 126.65 -73.91
N ASP A 62 -2.64 127.61 -74.42
CA ASP A 62 -2.78 128.15 -75.78
C ASP A 62 -2.13 127.27 -76.87
N TRP A 63 -1.49 126.15 -76.52
CA TRP A 63 -0.69 125.31 -77.43
C TRP A 63 -1.32 123.91 -77.62
N PRO A 64 -2.00 123.65 -78.76
CA PRO A 64 -2.69 122.38 -79.02
C PRO A 64 -1.76 121.14 -79.05
N SER A 65 -0.47 121.34 -79.31
CA SER A 65 0.56 120.28 -79.40
C SER A 65 0.84 119.57 -78.08
N THR A 66 0.32 120.08 -76.95
CA THR A 66 0.60 119.56 -75.59
C THR A 66 -0.56 118.80 -74.94
N ILE A 67 -1.70 118.69 -75.63
CA ILE A 67 -2.93 118.06 -75.11
C ILE A 67 -2.72 116.60 -74.70
N THR A 68 -2.05 115.80 -75.54
CA THR A 68 -1.83 114.38 -75.25
C THR A 68 -0.99 114.18 -74.00
N LEU A 69 0.10 114.94 -73.86
CA LEU A 69 1.00 114.83 -72.71
C LEU A 69 0.30 115.21 -71.40
N ARG A 70 -0.54 116.26 -71.44
CA ARG A 70 -1.38 116.65 -70.31
C ARG A 70 -2.38 115.55 -69.94
N GLN A 71 -3.06 114.97 -70.93
CA GLN A 71 -4.02 113.90 -70.70
C GLN A 71 -3.36 112.64 -70.12
N THR A 72 -2.15 112.30 -70.57
CA THR A 72 -1.38 111.17 -70.01
C THR A 72 -0.95 111.41 -68.57
N ILE A 73 -0.48 112.63 -68.25
CA ILE A 73 -0.15 113.00 -66.86
C ILE A 73 -1.39 112.91 -65.97
N ASP A 74 -2.54 113.43 -66.42
CA ASP A 74 -3.79 113.35 -65.66
C ASP A 74 -4.23 111.90 -65.42
N GLU A 75 -4.18 111.03 -66.43
CA GLU A 75 -4.53 109.60 -66.30
C GLU A 75 -3.58 108.86 -65.34
N LEU A 76 -2.27 109.14 -65.39
CA LEU A 76 -1.28 108.54 -64.50
C LEU A 76 -1.46 108.99 -63.05
N LEU A 77 -1.68 110.29 -62.86
CA LEU A 77 -1.99 110.87 -61.55
C LEU A 77 -3.33 110.35 -61.02
N GLU A 78 -4.30 110.10 -61.89
CA GLU A 78 -5.56 109.48 -61.51
C GLU A 78 -5.34 108.06 -60.96
N ILE A 79 -4.54 107.24 -61.64
CA ILE A 79 -4.19 105.88 -61.18
C ILE A 79 -3.46 105.89 -59.85
N GLY A 80 -2.53 106.83 -59.66
CA GLY A 80 -1.70 106.94 -58.46
C GLY A 80 -2.38 107.58 -57.25
N MET A 81 -3.35 108.48 -57.45
CA MET A 81 -3.94 109.25 -56.35
C MET A 81 -5.44 109.03 -56.11
N VAL A 82 -6.21 108.58 -57.11
CA VAL A 82 -7.66 108.46 -56.94
C VAL A 82 -8.01 107.28 -56.02
N LYS A 83 -8.91 107.58 -55.08
CA LYS A 83 -9.52 106.63 -54.17
C LYS A 83 -10.13 105.48 -54.97
N ASN A 84 -9.92 104.23 -54.53
CA ASN A 84 -10.30 103.00 -55.24
C ASN A 84 -9.42 102.59 -56.45
N LYS A 85 -8.24 103.19 -56.62
CA LYS A 85 -7.20 102.73 -57.56
C LYS A 85 -5.97 102.20 -56.81
N MET A 86 -4.75 102.54 -57.22
CA MET A 86 -3.53 101.94 -56.68
C MET A 86 -3.46 102.01 -55.14
N PRO A 87 -3.67 103.16 -54.45
CA PRO A 87 -3.41 103.26 -53.01
C PRO A 87 -4.22 102.29 -52.13
N ASP A 88 -5.49 102.05 -52.45
CA ASP A 88 -6.34 101.12 -51.68
C ASP A 88 -5.91 99.68 -51.89
N THR A 89 -5.55 99.28 -53.12
CA THR A 89 -4.99 97.95 -53.38
C THR A 89 -3.67 97.71 -52.64
N MET A 90 -2.84 98.75 -52.47
CA MET A 90 -1.63 98.66 -51.65
C MET A 90 -1.96 98.46 -50.17
N ARG A 91 -2.94 99.20 -49.64
CA ARG A 91 -3.40 99.06 -48.25
C ARG A 91 -3.97 97.67 -47.99
N ASP A 92 -4.80 97.16 -48.89
CA ASP A 92 -5.40 95.83 -48.81
C ASP A 92 -4.32 94.73 -48.87
N TYR A 93 -3.32 94.88 -49.74
CA TYR A 93 -2.20 93.94 -49.83
C TYR A 93 -1.37 93.91 -48.53
N VAL A 94 -1.01 95.07 -47.97
CA VAL A 94 -0.26 95.15 -46.70
C VAL A 94 -1.08 94.58 -45.54
N ALA A 95 -2.39 94.84 -45.50
CA ALA A 95 -3.28 94.29 -44.48
C ALA A 95 -3.40 92.75 -44.58
N ALA A 96 -3.55 92.21 -45.79
CA ALA A 96 -3.61 90.78 -46.03
C ALA A 96 -2.28 90.08 -45.66
N GLN A 97 -1.14 90.70 -45.98
CA GLN A 97 0.18 90.16 -45.62
C GLN A 97 0.40 90.12 -44.10
N LYS A 98 -0.03 91.17 -43.38
CA LYS A 98 0.02 91.21 -41.92
C LYS A 98 -0.86 90.10 -41.29
N ALA A 99 -2.09 89.94 -41.78
CA ALA A 99 -2.99 88.90 -41.32
C ALA A 99 -2.42 87.48 -41.55
N LEU A 100 -1.74 87.25 -42.67
CA LEU A 100 -1.06 85.98 -42.96
C LEU A 100 0.08 85.71 -41.95
N LEU A 101 0.88 86.73 -41.62
CA LEU A 101 1.98 86.60 -40.67
C LEU A 101 1.48 86.28 -39.26
N ASP A 102 0.42 86.97 -38.82
CA ASP A 102 -0.21 86.74 -37.51
C ASP A 102 -0.86 85.35 -37.44
N ALA A 103 -1.52 84.90 -38.52
CA ALA A 103 -2.06 83.55 -38.63
C ALA A 103 -0.95 82.48 -38.59
N SER A 104 0.20 82.72 -39.23
CA SER A 104 1.36 81.82 -39.18
C SER A 104 1.93 81.71 -37.77
N ARG A 105 2.09 82.84 -37.06
CA ARG A 105 2.54 82.85 -35.66
C ARG A 105 1.57 82.13 -34.73
N ALA A 106 0.26 82.33 -34.92
CA ALA A 106 -0.77 81.63 -34.14
C ALA A 106 -0.74 80.11 -34.37
N ARG A 107 -0.53 79.68 -35.62
CA ARG A 107 -0.36 78.26 -35.97
C ARG A 107 0.87 77.66 -35.27
N GLU A 108 2.02 78.31 -35.33
CA GLU A 108 3.24 77.85 -34.67
C GLU A 108 3.08 77.76 -33.15
N ALA A 109 2.46 78.78 -32.52
CA ALA A 109 2.19 78.78 -31.09
C ALA A 109 1.23 77.65 -30.66
N THR A 110 0.25 77.31 -31.50
CA THR A 110 -0.70 76.22 -31.24
C THR A 110 -0.01 74.86 -31.37
N LEU A 111 0.80 74.66 -32.40
CA LEU A 111 1.58 73.43 -32.58
C LEU A 111 2.62 73.25 -31.46
N GLY A 112 3.27 74.34 -31.02
CA GLY A 112 4.17 74.33 -29.87
C GLY A 112 3.47 73.88 -28.59
N ARG A 113 2.29 74.45 -28.29
CA ARG A 113 1.46 74.04 -27.14
C ARG A 113 1.00 72.58 -27.23
N PHE A 114 0.61 72.12 -28.42
CA PHE A 114 0.21 70.72 -28.60
C PHE A 114 1.39 69.77 -28.37
N ARG A 115 2.58 70.11 -28.88
CA ARG A 115 3.79 69.32 -28.68
C ARG A 115 4.19 69.23 -27.21
N THR A 116 4.17 70.34 -26.48
CA THR A 116 4.51 70.33 -25.04
C THR A 116 3.50 69.52 -24.22
N LEU A 117 2.20 69.62 -24.54
CA LEU A 117 1.17 68.78 -23.90
C LEU A 117 1.37 67.29 -24.18
N LEU A 118 1.67 66.93 -25.42
CA LEU A 118 1.98 65.54 -25.79
C LEU A 118 3.22 65.01 -25.07
N GLU A 119 4.31 65.76 -25.05
CA GLU A 119 5.55 65.38 -24.37
C GLU A 119 5.33 65.23 -22.86
N ALA A 120 4.56 66.13 -22.22
CA ALA A 120 4.20 66.02 -20.82
C ALA A 120 3.31 64.80 -20.52
N GLN A 121 2.33 64.50 -21.38
CA GLN A 121 1.44 63.35 -21.20
C GLN A 121 2.18 62.02 -21.43
N LEU A 122 3.03 61.94 -22.45
CA LEU A 122 3.87 60.77 -22.72
C LEU A 122 4.89 60.56 -21.60
N GLY A 123 5.53 61.62 -21.12
CA GLY A 123 6.49 61.57 -20.01
C GLY A 123 5.85 61.07 -18.71
N SER A 124 4.71 61.66 -18.32
CA SER A 124 3.99 61.24 -17.11
C SER A 124 3.45 59.80 -17.22
N SER A 125 2.92 59.40 -18.39
CA SER A 125 2.48 58.02 -18.64
C SER A 125 3.64 57.02 -18.56
N HIS A 126 4.79 57.35 -19.13
CA HIS A 126 5.97 56.49 -19.05
C HIS A 126 6.45 56.32 -17.60
N GLN A 127 6.46 57.40 -16.82
CA GLN A 127 6.81 57.38 -15.41
C GLN A 127 5.79 56.57 -14.58
N GLN A 128 4.49 56.68 -14.87
CA GLN A 128 3.46 55.84 -14.26
C GLN A 128 3.66 54.36 -14.59
N MET A 129 3.99 54.03 -15.84
CA MET A 129 4.22 52.64 -16.25
C MET A 129 5.46 52.05 -15.58
N GLN A 130 6.56 52.81 -15.47
CA GLN A 130 7.77 52.38 -14.77
C GLN A 130 7.50 52.14 -13.27
N THR A 131 6.82 53.06 -12.61
CA THR A 131 6.48 52.92 -11.18
C THR A 131 5.50 51.76 -10.94
N PHE A 132 4.55 51.53 -11.86
CA PHE A 132 3.67 50.37 -11.82
C PHE A 132 4.44 49.06 -11.95
N ASN A 133 5.34 48.96 -12.94
CA ASN A 133 6.19 47.77 -13.13
C ASN A 133 7.08 47.49 -11.91
N GLN A 134 7.70 48.52 -11.33
CA GLN A 134 8.50 48.38 -10.10
C GLN A 134 7.66 47.90 -8.91
N ARG A 135 6.45 48.44 -8.73
CA ARG A 135 5.52 47.99 -7.69
C ARG A 135 5.10 46.53 -7.89
N LEU A 136 4.79 46.14 -9.12
CA LEU A 136 4.47 44.74 -9.45
C LEU A 136 5.63 43.82 -9.12
N GLU A 137 6.86 44.16 -9.51
CA GLU A 137 8.04 43.35 -9.22
C GLU A 137 8.26 43.18 -7.71
N GLN A 138 8.10 44.26 -6.95
CA GLN A 138 8.20 44.22 -5.49
C GLN A 138 7.11 43.34 -4.86
N ILE A 139 5.85 43.48 -5.31
CA ILE A 139 4.73 42.65 -4.83
C ILE A 139 5.01 41.18 -5.13
N VAL A 140 5.45 40.84 -6.34
CA VAL A 140 5.74 39.44 -6.72
C VAL A 140 6.89 38.86 -5.88
N ARG A 141 7.98 39.61 -5.66
CA ARG A 141 9.09 39.13 -4.83
C ARG A 141 8.68 38.88 -3.38
N VAL A 142 7.93 39.81 -2.78
CA VAL A 142 7.48 39.68 -1.38
C VAL A 142 6.47 38.54 -1.22
N SER A 143 5.47 38.47 -2.10
CA SER A 143 4.45 37.43 -2.09
C SER A 143 5.06 36.04 -2.34
N GLY A 144 5.98 35.94 -3.32
CA GLY A 144 6.69 34.69 -3.63
C GLY A 144 7.55 34.21 -2.47
N GLY A 145 8.27 35.11 -1.80
CA GLY A 145 9.05 34.79 -0.60
C GLY A 145 8.17 34.26 0.54
N LEU A 146 7.02 34.89 0.80
CA LEU A 146 6.07 34.44 1.81
C LEU A 146 5.51 33.04 1.51
N ILE A 147 5.16 32.76 0.25
CA ILE A 147 4.67 31.44 -0.17
C ILE A 147 5.75 30.36 0.01
N LEU A 148 7.00 30.65 -0.34
CA LEU A 148 8.12 29.73 -0.15
C LEU A 148 8.36 29.43 1.34
N VAL A 149 8.33 30.44 2.19
CA VAL A 149 8.48 30.24 3.64
C VAL A 149 7.32 29.43 4.21
N ALA A 150 6.08 29.75 3.82
CA ALA A 150 4.89 29.02 4.28
C ALA A 150 4.90 27.55 3.86
N THR A 151 5.30 27.26 2.61
CA THR A 151 5.40 25.88 2.10
C THR A 151 6.51 25.09 2.79
N LEU A 152 7.68 25.68 3.00
CA LEU A 152 8.76 25.04 3.76
C LEU A 152 8.35 24.76 5.21
N LEU A 153 7.67 25.71 5.87
CA LEU A 153 7.18 25.53 7.22
C LEU A 153 6.12 24.42 7.31
N ALA A 154 5.20 24.35 6.34
CA ALA A 154 4.22 23.29 6.25
C ALA A 154 4.87 21.90 6.06
N LEU A 155 5.89 21.80 5.20
CA LEU A 155 6.66 20.57 5.01
C LEU A 155 7.42 20.16 6.27
N LEU A 156 8.02 21.11 6.98
CA LEU A 156 8.72 20.85 8.25
C LEU A 156 7.75 20.36 9.33
N LEU A 157 6.58 20.99 9.46
CA LEU A 157 5.54 20.55 10.38
C LEU A 157 5.01 19.15 10.02
N ALA A 158 4.78 18.87 8.73
CA ALA A 158 4.36 17.56 8.26
C ALA A 158 5.42 16.49 8.57
N TRP A 159 6.70 16.79 8.33
CA TRP A 159 7.82 15.91 8.67
C TRP A 159 7.91 15.67 10.18
N GLY A 160 7.79 16.71 10.99
CA GLY A 160 7.79 16.63 12.46
C GLY A 160 6.63 15.80 12.99
N LEU A 161 5.41 16.02 12.49
CA LEU A 161 4.22 15.25 12.85
C LEU A 161 4.39 13.77 12.49
N ASN A 162 4.88 13.48 11.27
CA ASN A 162 5.10 12.11 10.83
C ASN A 162 6.17 11.39 11.67
N HIS A 163 7.31 12.03 11.90
CA HIS A 163 8.42 11.41 12.61
C HIS A 163 8.14 11.26 14.11
N TYR A 164 7.68 12.34 14.75
CA TYR A 164 7.53 12.36 16.20
C TYR A 164 6.22 11.76 16.68
N PHE A 165 5.10 12.03 15.98
CA PHE A 165 3.79 11.54 16.40
C PHE A 165 3.50 10.16 15.82
N ILE A 166 3.50 10.01 14.49
CA ILE A 166 3.08 8.75 13.85
C ILE A 166 4.10 7.64 14.12
N ARG A 167 5.37 7.85 13.79
CA ARG A 167 6.37 6.78 13.90
C ARG A 167 6.67 6.41 15.35
N SER A 168 6.85 7.41 16.22
CA SER A 168 7.22 7.14 17.62
C SER A 168 6.05 6.64 18.47
N ARG A 169 4.84 7.20 18.30
CA ARG A 169 3.68 6.80 19.12
C ARG A 169 2.87 5.67 18.53
N LEU A 170 2.52 5.71 17.24
CA LEU A 170 1.62 4.72 16.65
C LEU A 170 2.37 3.48 16.17
N VAL A 171 3.35 3.65 15.27
CA VAL A 171 4.00 2.52 14.60
C VAL A 171 4.71 1.60 15.58
N LYS A 172 5.55 2.15 16.47
CA LYS A 172 6.27 1.34 17.48
C LYS A 172 5.32 0.55 18.40
N ARG A 173 4.22 1.17 18.85
CA ARG A 173 3.25 0.52 19.74
C ARG A 173 2.47 -0.57 19.00
N PHE A 174 2.08 -0.30 17.75
CA PHE A 174 1.42 -1.28 16.90
C PHE A 174 2.31 -2.49 16.62
N THR A 175 3.57 -2.28 16.25
CA THR A 175 4.52 -3.38 16.00
C THR A 175 4.77 -4.23 17.25
N ALA A 176 4.88 -3.60 18.42
CA ALA A 176 5.07 -4.34 19.68
C ALA A 176 3.84 -5.16 20.06
N LEU A 177 2.63 -4.61 19.89
CA LEU A 177 1.39 -5.35 20.12
C LEU A 177 1.23 -6.51 19.13
N ASN A 178 1.52 -6.29 17.85
CA ASN A 178 1.45 -7.32 16.82
C ASN A 178 2.43 -8.47 17.11
N GLN A 179 3.68 -8.15 17.50
CA GLN A 179 4.65 -9.17 17.91
C GLN A 179 4.16 -9.99 19.10
N ALA A 180 3.54 -9.36 20.11
CA ALA A 180 2.96 -10.08 21.23
C ALA A 180 1.84 -11.04 20.79
N VAL A 181 0.95 -10.60 19.89
CA VAL A 181 -0.12 -11.46 19.34
C VAL A 181 0.46 -12.65 18.56
N VAL A 182 1.47 -12.44 17.73
CA VAL A 182 2.14 -13.51 16.98
C VAL A 182 2.79 -14.52 17.94
N GLN A 183 3.44 -14.06 19.01
CA GLN A 183 4.04 -14.96 20.01
C GLN A 183 2.99 -15.82 20.72
N ILE A 184 1.84 -15.23 21.07
CA ILE A 184 0.70 -15.96 21.65
C ILE A 184 0.18 -17.01 20.65
N GLY A 185 0.06 -16.66 19.36
CA GLY A 185 -0.35 -17.58 18.31
C GLY A 185 0.60 -18.76 18.09
N LEU A 186 1.89 -18.59 18.40
CA LEU A 186 2.90 -19.65 18.38
C LEU A 186 2.93 -20.49 19.68
N GLY A 187 1.97 -20.30 20.59
CA GLY A 187 1.88 -21.04 21.85
C GLY A 187 2.83 -20.55 22.95
N ARG A 188 3.53 -19.41 22.75
CA ARG A 188 4.38 -18.80 23.78
C ARG A 188 3.56 -17.88 24.67
N THR A 189 3.01 -18.44 25.74
CA THR A 189 2.09 -17.75 26.65
C THR A 189 2.75 -16.87 27.71
N ASP A 190 4.08 -16.89 27.80
CA ASP A 190 4.85 -16.09 28.77
C ASP A 190 5.20 -14.67 28.25
N SER A 191 4.74 -14.32 27.05
CA SER A 191 5.02 -13.03 26.44
C SER A 191 4.30 -11.90 27.19
N THR A 192 5.05 -10.90 27.68
CA THR A 192 4.49 -9.71 28.31
C THR A 192 3.88 -8.80 27.25
N ILE A 193 2.56 -8.61 27.27
CA ILE A 193 1.88 -7.66 26.38
C ILE A 193 2.13 -6.23 26.88
N PRO A 194 2.85 -5.36 26.13
CA PRO A 194 3.08 -3.99 26.54
C PRO A 194 1.77 -3.19 26.57
N VAL A 195 1.38 -2.69 27.74
CA VAL A 195 0.20 -1.83 27.90
C VAL A 195 0.69 -0.42 28.17
N TYR A 196 0.60 0.42 27.16
CA TYR A 196 0.86 1.86 27.25
C TYR A 196 -0.36 2.61 26.72
N GLY A 197 -0.57 3.86 27.15
CA GLY A 197 -1.61 4.77 26.64
C GLY A 197 -3.04 4.49 27.13
N ARG A 198 -3.90 5.51 26.93
CA ARG A 198 -5.35 5.47 27.24
C ARG A 198 -6.21 5.45 25.97
N ASP A 199 -5.60 5.21 24.82
CA ASP A 199 -6.24 5.09 23.51
C ASP A 199 -6.78 3.68 23.23
N GLU A 200 -7.33 3.47 22.04
CA GLU A 200 -7.89 2.21 21.57
C GLU A 200 -6.85 1.09 21.57
N LEU A 201 -5.61 1.38 21.18
CA LEU A 201 -4.49 0.42 21.24
C LEU A 201 -4.22 -0.01 22.69
N GLY A 202 -4.22 0.93 23.64
CA GLY A 202 -4.10 0.64 25.06
C GLY A 202 -5.26 -0.21 25.59
N ARG A 203 -6.49 0.04 25.13
CA ARG A 203 -7.68 -0.76 25.48
C ARG A 203 -7.56 -2.20 24.97
N ILE A 204 -7.16 -2.39 23.71
CA ILE A 204 -6.95 -3.71 23.11
C ILE A 204 -5.85 -4.46 23.87
N ALA A 205 -4.72 -3.81 24.16
CA ALA A 205 -3.63 -4.43 24.90
C ALA A 205 -4.04 -4.89 26.30
N ARG A 206 -4.88 -4.12 27.01
CA ARG A 206 -5.45 -4.52 28.32
C ARG A 206 -6.38 -5.74 28.20
N LEU A 207 -7.28 -5.73 27.21
CA LEU A 207 -8.19 -6.85 26.98
C LEU A 207 -7.44 -8.12 26.62
N LEU A 208 -6.43 -8.01 25.73
CA LEU A 208 -5.57 -9.11 25.35
C LEU A 208 -4.80 -9.67 26.55
N ARG A 209 -4.28 -8.80 27.43
CA ARG A 209 -3.59 -9.22 28.66
C ARG A 209 -4.54 -9.97 29.60
N HIS A 210 -5.75 -9.47 29.79
CA HIS A 210 -6.74 -10.10 30.65
C HIS A 210 -7.14 -11.49 30.12
N THR A 211 -7.44 -11.59 28.83
CA THR A 211 -7.82 -12.86 28.17
C THR A 211 -6.67 -13.87 28.17
N LEU A 212 -5.43 -13.44 27.92
CA LEU A 212 -4.25 -14.33 28.04
C LEU A 212 -4.08 -14.85 29.47
N GLY A 213 -4.33 -14.00 30.48
CA GLY A 213 -4.33 -14.40 31.88
C GLY A 213 -5.39 -15.47 32.19
N GLN A 214 -6.62 -15.27 31.70
CA GLN A 214 -7.71 -16.26 31.85
C GLN A 214 -7.39 -17.58 31.15
N LEU A 215 -6.88 -17.54 29.92
CA LEU A 215 -6.49 -18.75 29.18
C LEU A 215 -5.39 -19.53 29.89
N ASN A 216 -4.38 -18.84 30.44
CA ASN A 216 -3.31 -19.49 31.20
C ASN A 216 -3.83 -20.12 32.50
N MET A 217 -4.78 -19.48 33.18
CA MET A 217 -5.42 -20.06 34.37
C MET A 217 -6.24 -21.31 34.01
N GLN A 218 -7.08 -21.23 32.97
CA GLN A 218 -7.87 -22.37 32.50
C GLN A 218 -6.99 -23.54 32.05
N ARG A 219 -5.90 -23.25 31.33
CA ARG A 219 -4.95 -24.28 30.90
C ARG A 219 -4.33 -25.00 32.11
N ARG A 220 -3.89 -24.26 33.13
CA ARG A 220 -3.32 -24.87 34.34
C ARG A 220 -4.34 -25.71 35.10
N GLN A 221 -5.59 -25.25 35.19
CA GLN A 221 -6.68 -26.03 35.79
C GLN A 221 -6.93 -27.32 35.02
N LEU A 222 -6.99 -27.25 33.68
CA LEU A 222 -7.17 -28.43 32.84
C LEU A 222 -5.99 -29.40 32.97
N GLU A 223 -4.75 -28.90 33.00
CA GLU A 223 -3.55 -29.73 33.22
C GLU A 223 -3.60 -30.44 34.58
N GLN A 224 -4.08 -29.77 35.63
CA GLN A 224 -4.31 -30.38 36.95
C GLN A 224 -5.42 -31.43 36.92
N GLU A 225 -6.59 -31.12 36.35
CA GLU A 225 -7.71 -32.07 36.23
C GLU A 225 -7.32 -33.31 35.41
N VAL A 226 -6.53 -33.15 34.35
CA VAL A 226 -6.03 -34.27 33.55
C VAL A 226 -5.04 -35.12 34.35
N ALA A 227 -4.17 -34.50 35.15
CA ALA A 227 -3.24 -35.23 36.00
C ALA A 227 -4.00 -36.05 37.07
N GLU A 228 -4.95 -35.43 37.76
CA GLU A 228 -5.80 -36.07 38.76
C GLU A 228 -6.62 -37.22 38.15
N ARG A 229 -7.25 -37.00 36.99
CA ARG A 229 -8.00 -38.05 36.28
C ARG A 229 -7.11 -39.24 35.93
N LYS A 230 -5.86 -39.00 35.49
CA LYS A 230 -4.92 -40.09 35.17
C LYS A 230 -4.53 -40.89 36.42
N GLU A 231 -4.36 -40.22 37.55
CA GLU A 231 -4.07 -40.88 38.82
C GLU A 231 -5.24 -41.75 39.28
N ILE A 232 -6.46 -41.22 39.24
CA ILE A 232 -7.70 -41.96 39.56
C ILE A 232 -7.88 -43.15 38.60
N GLU A 233 -7.63 -42.97 37.30
CA GLU A 233 -7.75 -44.05 36.33
C GLU A 233 -6.72 -45.17 36.60
N ALA A 234 -5.49 -44.81 36.99
CA ALA A 234 -4.47 -45.78 37.36
C ALA A 234 -4.85 -46.56 38.63
N ASP A 235 -5.36 -45.87 39.65
CA ASP A 235 -5.83 -46.48 40.91
C ASP A 235 -7.03 -47.41 40.67
N LEU A 236 -8.00 -46.97 39.88
CA LEU A 236 -9.17 -47.78 39.51
C LEU A 236 -8.75 -49.07 38.78
N ARG A 237 -7.78 -49.00 37.86
CA ARG A 237 -7.24 -50.19 37.18
C ARG A 237 -6.56 -51.13 38.17
N ALA A 238 -5.75 -50.60 39.09
CA ALA A 238 -5.07 -51.40 40.10
C ALA A 238 -6.07 -52.14 41.03
N MET A 239 -7.13 -51.44 41.47
CA MET A 239 -8.19 -52.04 42.28
C MET A 239 -8.99 -53.10 41.49
N GLN A 240 -9.27 -52.85 40.21
CA GLN A 240 -9.94 -53.83 39.36
C GLN A 240 -9.12 -55.13 39.24
N ASP A 241 -7.81 -55.02 39.05
CA ASP A 241 -6.92 -56.18 38.98
C ASP A 241 -6.86 -56.94 40.31
N GLU A 242 -6.90 -56.24 41.44
CA GLU A 242 -6.97 -56.84 42.77
C GLU A 242 -8.30 -57.57 43.02
N LEU A 243 -9.43 -56.98 42.58
CA LEU A 243 -10.74 -57.62 42.66
C LEU A 243 -10.81 -58.89 41.81
N ILE A 244 -10.28 -58.86 40.57
CA ILE A 244 -10.20 -60.04 39.71
C ILE A 244 -9.36 -61.14 40.40
N GLN A 245 -8.24 -60.78 41.00
CA GLN A 245 -7.39 -61.73 41.71
C GLN A 245 -8.11 -62.36 42.92
N THR A 246 -8.82 -61.53 43.69
CA THR A 246 -9.62 -61.99 44.85
C THR A 246 -10.76 -62.91 44.41
N ALA A 247 -11.45 -62.56 43.31
CA ALA A 247 -12.50 -63.40 42.74
C ALA A 247 -11.97 -64.75 42.27
N LYS A 248 -10.80 -64.80 41.60
CA LYS A 248 -10.14 -66.06 41.21
C LYS A 248 -9.85 -66.94 42.42
N LEU A 249 -9.31 -66.36 43.50
CA LEU A 249 -9.02 -67.09 44.73
C LEU A 249 -10.29 -67.58 45.43
N ALA A 250 -11.36 -66.79 45.45
CA ALA A 250 -12.65 -67.19 46.01
C ALA A 250 -13.28 -68.36 45.25
N VAL A 251 -13.21 -68.36 43.91
CA VAL A 251 -13.68 -69.49 43.07
C VAL A 251 -12.90 -70.77 43.38
N VAL A 252 -11.58 -70.65 43.54
CA VAL A 252 -10.75 -71.79 43.96
C VAL A 252 -11.17 -72.27 45.35
N GLY A 253 -11.34 -71.37 46.32
CA GLY A 253 -11.84 -71.68 47.66
C GLY A 253 -13.18 -72.43 47.65
N GLN A 254 -14.15 -71.94 46.87
CA GLN A 254 -15.48 -72.52 46.75
C GLN A 254 -15.46 -73.92 46.11
N THR A 255 -14.50 -74.16 45.21
CA THR A 255 -14.35 -75.43 44.50
C THR A 255 -13.30 -76.35 45.14
N MET A 256 -12.67 -75.95 46.25
CA MET A 256 -11.63 -76.74 46.90
C MET A 256 -12.10 -78.13 47.32
N THR A 257 -13.34 -78.26 47.80
CA THR A 257 -13.89 -79.58 48.17
C THR A 257 -13.96 -80.51 46.96
N THR A 258 -14.40 -80.00 45.80
CA THR A 258 -14.44 -80.76 44.54
C THR A 258 -13.03 -81.08 44.05
N LEU A 259 -12.11 -80.11 44.06
CA LEU A 259 -10.72 -80.32 43.66
C LEU A 259 -10.00 -81.32 44.57
N ALA A 260 -10.20 -81.24 45.88
CA ALA A 260 -9.68 -82.21 46.83
C ALA A 260 -10.23 -83.61 46.53
N HIS A 261 -11.51 -83.72 46.14
CA HIS A 261 -12.08 -84.99 45.72
C HIS A 261 -11.45 -85.50 44.41
N GLU A 262 -11.28 -84.64 43.41
CA GLU A 262 -10.63 -84.97 42.13
C GLU A 262 -9.15 -85.31 42.26
N ILE A 263 -8.44 -84.81 43.27
CA ILE A 263 -7.05 -85.17 43.58
C ILE A 263 -6.99 -86.45 44.41
N ASN A 264 -7.89 -86.63 45.38
CA ASN A 264 -7.92 -87.82 46.23
C ASN A 264 -8.30 -89.08 45.45
N GLN A 265 -9.17 -88.98 44.44
CA GLN A 265 -9.54 -90.11 43.58
C GLN A 265 -8.34 -90.80 42.90
N PRO A 266 -7.50 -90.11 42.10
CA PRO A 266 -6.31 -90.70 41.49
C PRO A 266 -5.26 -91.08 42.54
N LEU A 267 -5.17 -90.41 43.69
CA LEU A 267 -4.28 -90.79 44.79
C LEU A 267 -4.65 -92.16 45.41
N ASN A 268 -5.94 -92.40 45.62
CA ASN A 268 -6.43 -93.68 46.11
C ASN A 268 -6.18 -94.80 45.08
N ALA A 269 -6.43 -94.52 43.81
CA ALA A 269 -6.13 -95.45 42.73
C ALA A 269 -4.61 -95.71 42.58
N LEU A 270 -3.78 -94.70 42.81
CA LEU A 270 -2.32 -94.81 42.81
C LEU A 270 -1.84 -95.73 43.93
N SER A 271 -2.33 -95.54 45.16
CA SER A 271 -2.02 -96.41 46.31
C SER A 271 -2.39 -97.87 46.02
N MET A 272 -3.55 -98.11 45.41
CA MET A 272 -3.98 -99.45 45.01
C MET A 272 -3.10 -100.05 43.90
N TYR A 273 -2.70 -99.27 42.90
CA TYR A 273 -1.78 -99.75 41.86
C TYR A 273 -0.39 -100.04 42.40
N LEU A 274 0.15 -99.22 43.31
CA LEU A 274 1.43 -99.49 43.97
C LEU A 274 1.37 -100.76 44.82
N PHE A 275 0.29 -100.98 45.57
CA PHE A 275 0.06 -102.23 46.31
C PHE A 275 -0.01 -103.45 45.39
N THR A 276 -0.76 -103.34 44.29
CA THR A 276 -0.91 -104.42 43.30
C THR A 276 0.40 -104.72 42.57
N ALA A 277 1.19 -103.69 42.24
CA ALA A 277 2.50 -103.84 41.66
C ALA A 277 3.47 -104.54 42.63
N GLY A 278 3.48 -104.15 43.91
CA GLY A 278 4.28 -104.80 44.95
C GLY A 278 3.97 -106.29 45.08
N ARG A 279 2.67 -106.63 45.15
CA ARG A 279 2.23 -108.04 45.20
C ARG A 279 2.62 -108.84 43.95
N ALA A 280 2.53 -108.23 42.77
CA ALA A 280 2.96 -108.88 41.52
C ALA A 280 4.49 -109.12 41.48
N ILE A 281 5.28 -108.23 42.08
CA ILE A 281 6.73 -108.40 42.25
C ILE A 281 7.03 -109.58 43.17
N GLU A 282 6.37 -109.67 44.33
CA GLU A 282 6.52 -110.79 45.28
C GLU A 282 6.18 -112.15 44.65
N GLN A 283 5.24 -112.17 43.72
CA GLN A 283 4.80 -113.38 43.00
C GLN A 283 5.64 -113.71 41.76
N GLY A 284 6.71 -112.96 41.48
CA GLY A 284 7.57 -113.17 40.30
C GLY A 284 6.92 -112.76 38.97
N GLN A 285 5.80 -112.03 38.99
CA GLN A 285 5.04 -111.62 37.81
C GLN A 285 5.51 -110.27 37.28
N SER A 286 6.78 -110.19 36.86
CA SER A 286 7.44 -108.93 36.49
C SER A 286 6.71 -108.15 35.38
N GLY A 287 6.10 -108.82 34.40
CA GLY A 287 5.34 -108.17 33.34
C GLY A 287 4.08 -107.46 33.83
N GLN A 288 3.35 -108.06 34.78
CA GLN A 288 2.15 -107.46 35.38
C GLN A 288 2.51 -106.31 36.32
N ALA A 289 3.59 -106.44 37.09
CA ALA A 289 4.13 -105.35 37.90
C ALA A 289 4.50 -104.14 37.04
N ARG A 290 5.21 -104.35 35.92
CA ARG A 290 5.61 -103.28 34.99
C ARG A 290 4.41 -102.52 34.44
N ASN A 291 3.39 -103.24 33.95
CA ASN A 291 2.16 -102.62 33.41
C ASN A 291 1.41 -101.82 34.49
N THR A 292 1.33 -102.36 35.71
CA THR A 292 0.68 -101.69 36.84
C THR A 292 1.42 -100.40 37.24
N LEU A 293 2.75 -100.40 37.24
CA LEU A 293 3.58 -99.21 37.46
C LEU A 293 3.40 -98.15 36.37
N THR A 294 3.30 -98.54 35.09
CA THR A 294 3.00 -97.60 34.00
C THR A 294 1.63 -96.94 34.17
N LYS A 295 0.61 -97.67 34.67
CA LYS A 295 -0.70 -97.09 35.00
C LYS A 295 -0.60 -96.10 36.17
N ALA A 296 0.22 -96.40 37.17
CA ALA A 296 0.51 -95.50 38.29
C ALA A 296 1.19 -94.20 37.83
N GLU A 297 2.19 -94.27 36.93
CA GLU A 297 2.80 -93.09 36.31
C GLU A 297 1.78 -92.23 35.56
N GLY A 298 0.83 -92.86 34.86
CA GLY A 298 -0.28 -92.15 34.20
C GLY A 298 -1.16 -91.34 35.17
N LEU A 299 -1.43 -91.87 36.38
CA LEU A 299 -2.17 -91.14 37.41
C LEU A 299 -1.37 -89.99 38.01
N ILE A 300 -0.06 -90.15 38.20
CA ILE A 300 0.83 -89.09 38.67
C ILE A 300 0.81 -87.92 37.69
N ASN A 301 0.95 -88.20 36.39
CA ASN A 301 0.86 -87.18 35.34
C ASN A 301 -0.49 -86.45 35.34
N ARG A 302 -1.59 -87.15 35.64
CA ARG A 302 -2.93 -86.55 35.74
C ARG A 302 -3.05 -85.63 36.96
N ILE A 303 -2.55 -86.04 38.13
CA ILE A 303 -2.53 -85.20 39.33
C ILE A 303 -1.70 -83.94 39.08
N ASP A 304 -0.54 -84.09 38.45
CA ASP A 304 0.33 -82.97 38.14
C ASP A 304 -0.30 -81.98 37.15
N ALA A 305 -1.05 -82.47 36.14
CA ALA A 305 -1.83 -81.62 35.24
C ALA A 305 -2.91 -80.80 35.98
N ILE A 306 -3.62 -81.41 36.94
CA ILE A 306 -4.64 -80.72 37.76
C ILE A 306 -3.98 -79.61 38.60
N ILE A 307 -2.86 -79.90 39.26
CA ILE A 307 -2.12 -78.93 40.08
C ILE A 307 -1.59 -77.77 39.22
N ARG A 308 -1.02 -78.07 38.04
CA ARG A 308 -0.53 -77.04 37.12
C ARG A 308 -1.64 -76.11 36.65
N SER A 309 -2.81 -76.64 36.29
CA SER A 309 -3.98 -75.86 35.89
C SER A 309 -4.45 -74.91 37.01
N LEU A 310 -4.53 -75.40 38.24
CA LEU A 310 -4.93 -74.60 39.41
C LEU A 310 -3.93 -73.46 39.69
N ARG A 311 -2.63 -73.77 39.61
CA ARG A 311 -1.56 -72.78 39.79
C ARG A 311 -1.59 -71.73 38.68
N GLN A 312 -1.90 -72.12 37.44
CA GLN A 312 -2.03 -71.19 36.32
C GLN A 312 -3.26 -70.28 36.44
N PHE A 313 -4.38 -70.79 36.96
CA PHE A 313 -5.61 -70.02 37.18
C PHE A 313 -5.45 -68.95 38.27
N THR A 314 -4.69 -69.26 39.32
CA THR A 314 -4.46 -68.39 40.49
C THR A 314 -3.27 -67.44 40.32
N ARG A 315 -2.40 -67.65 39.33
CA ARG A 315 -1.25 -66.78 39.09
C ARG A 315 -1.72 -65.40 38.60
N ARG A 316 -1.18 -64.35 39.20
CA ARG A 316 -1.35 -62.97 38.75
C ARG A 316 -0.70 -62.85 37.37
N ALA A 317 -1.40 -62.26 36.40
CA ALA A 317 -0.78 -61.95 35.12
C ALA A 317 0.27 -60.87 35.39
N GLU A 318 1.55 -61.22 35.35
CA GLU A 318 2.64 -60.26 35.46
C GLU A 318 2.63 -59.39 34.20
N LEU A 319 2.08 -58.18 34.33
CA LEU A 319 2.01 -57.14 33.31
C LEU A 319 3.41 -56.71 32.81
N GLU A 320 4.48 -57.13 33.48
CA GLU A 320 5.88 -56.81 33.16
C GLU A 320 6.62 -57.94 32.43
N THR A 321 5.93 -58.97 31.93
CA THR A 321 6.64 -59.94 31.07
C THR A 321 6.91 -59.25 29.73
N PRO A 322 8.17 -58.98 29.34
CA PRO A 322 8.46 -58.36 28.06
C PRO A 322 7.85 -59.23 26.95
N LEU A 323 6.97 -58.63 26.15
CA LEU A 323 6.33 -59.30 25.03
C LEU A 323 7.32 -59.30 23.86
N TYR A 324 7.57 -60.47 23.30
CA TYR A 324 8.44 -60.64 22.15
C TYR A 324 7.61 -60.95 20.90
N PRO A 325 8.12 -60.64 19.70
CA PRO A 325 7.51 -61.13 18.47
C PRO A 325 7.60 -62.67 18.42
N VAL A 326 6.46 -63.34 18.44
CA VAL A 326 6.30 -64.80 18.41
C VAL A 326 5.71 -65.22 17.06
N ASP A 327 6.36 -66.17 16.38
CA ASP A 327 5.84 -66.83 15.18
C ASP A 327 4.78 -67.87 15.58
N LEU A 328 3.50 -67.55 15.36
CA LEU A 328 2.40 -68.45 15.73
C LEU A 328 2.48 -69.81 15.03
N ARG A 329 2.91 -69.85 13.76
CA ARG A 329 2.99 -71.11 13.02
C ARG A 329 4.03 -72.02 13.65
N GLN A 330 5.19 -71.48 13.99
CA GLN A 330 6.24 -72.22 14.68
C GLN A 330 5.78 -72.70 16.06
N THR A 331 5.09 -71.86 16.83
CA THR A 331 4.56 -72.26 18.15
C THR A 331 3.52 -73.38 18.05
N PHE A 332 2.66 -73.37 17.02
CA PHE A 332 1.71 -74.46 16.77
C PHE A 332 2.41 -75.78 16.42
N VAL A 333 3.45 -75.73 15.60
CA VAL A 333 4.27 -76.91 15.26
C VAL A 333 4.93 -77.47 16.52
N ALA A 334 5.58 -76.62 17.32
CA ALA A 334 6.22 -77.03 18.57
C ALA A 334 5.22 -77.60 19.58
N ALA A 335 4.02 -77.02 19.69
CA ALA A 335 2.95 -77.55 20.54
C ALA A 335 2.44 -78.92 20.05
N TRP A 336 2.36 -79.13 18.74
CA TRP A 336 1.95 -80.39 18.13
C TRP A 336 3.00 -81.50 18.36
N GLU A 337 4.28 -81.19 18.21
CA GLU A 337 5.39 -82.11 18.48
C GLU A 337 5.42 -82.60 19.93
N LEU A 338 5.11 -81.73 20.89
CA LEU A 338 4.98 -82.13 22.30
C LEU A 338 3.86 -83.17 22.52
N LEU A 339 2.90 -83.27 21.60
CA LEU A 339 1.80 -84.23 21.64
C LEU A 339 2.03 -85.45 20.73
N ALA A 340 3.26 -85.67 20.24
CA ALA A 340 3.64 -86.76 19.32
C ALA A 340 3.02 -88.12 19.65
N MET A 341 3.22 -88.58 20.89
CA MET A 341 2.71 -89.87 21.35
C MET A 341 1.18 -89.99 21.28
N ARG A 342 0.45 -88.89 21.50
CA ARG A 342 -1.01 -88.87 21.48
C ARG A 342 -1.57 -88.80 20.07
N HIS A 343 -1.02 -87.93 19.21
CA HIS A 343 -1.56 -87.79 17.86
C HIS A 343 -1.14 -88.96 16.95
N GLN A 344 0.07 -89.53 17.12
CA GLN A 344 0.50 -90.69 16.34
C GLN A 344 -0.33 -91.94 16.64
N SER A 345 -0.68 -92.18 17.91
CA SER A 345 -1.53 -93.31 18.30
C SER A 345 -2.97 -93.20 17.80
N ARG A 346 -3.43 -91.99 17.45
CA ARG A 346 -4.79 -91.70 16.96
C ARG A 346 -4.86 -91.33 15.47
N GLN A 347 -3.75 -91.46 14.74
CA GLN A 347 -3.61 -91.00 13.35
C GLN A 347 -4.06 -89.54 13.15
N GLY A 348 -3.80 -88.70 14.14
CA GLY A 348 -4.20 -87.30 14.11
C GLY A 348 -3.39 -86.48 13.11
N ALA A 349 -4.05 -85.60 12.37
CA ALA A 349 -3.47 -84.68 11.41
C ALA A 349 -3.76 -83.23 11.80
N LEU A 350 -2.74 -82.38 11.71
CA LEU A 350 -2.84 -80.95 11.93
C LEU A 350 -2.67 -80.20 10.60
N SER A 351 -3.68 -79.43 10.21
CA SER A 351 -3.64 -78.55 9.05
C SER A 351 -3.46 -77.10 9.49
N LEU A 352 -2.30 -76.53 9.18
CA LEU A 352 -1.96 -75.13 9.44
C LEU A 352 -1.96 -74.32 8.13
N PRO A 353 -2.49 -73.08 8.12
CA PRO A 353 -2.35 -72.16 7.00
C PRO A 353 -0.88 -71.91 6.64
N THR A 354 -0.61 -71.66 5.37
CA THR A 354 0.74 -71.42 4.83
C THR A 354 1.34 -70.09 5.29
N ASP A 355 0.50 -69.12 5.68
CA ASP A 355 0.91 -67.75 5.94
C ASP A 355 1.38 -67.58 7.38
N THR A 356 2.62 -67.15 7.61
CA THR A 356 3.13 -66.90 8.97
C THR A 356 2.53 -65.62 9.57
N VAL A 357 2.07 -65.69 10.82
CA VAL A 357 1.57 -64.54 11.59
C VAL A 357 2.44 -64.34 12.83
N TRP A 358 2.85 -63.09 13.03
CA TRP A 358 3.62 -62.66 14.20
C TRP A 358 2.71 -61.97 15.21
N VAL A 359 2.81 -62.37 16.47
CA VAL A 359 2.09 -61.76 17.59
C VAL A 359 3.03 -61.31 18.68
N SER A 360 2.70 -60.23 19.36
CA SER A 360 3.44 -59.78 20.54
C SER A 360 2.97 -60.60 21.75
N GLY A 361 3.85 -61.44 22.30
CA GLY A 361 3.46 -62.45 23.29
C GLY A 361 4.61 -63.07 24.07
N ASP A 362 4.25 -63.92 25.02
CA ASP A 362 5.15 -64.86 25.68
C ASP A 362 4.97 -66.22 24.99
N GLU A 363 6.01 -66.64 24.26
CA GLU A 363 6.02 -67.88 23.46
C GLU A 363 5.66 -69.11 24.30
N VAL A 364 6.20 -69.22 25.51
CA VAL A 364 5.98 -70.37 26.41
C VAL A 364 4.51 -70.43 26.84
N ARG A 365 3.92 -69.28 27.17
CA ARG A 365 2.50 -69.21 27.57
C ARG A 365 1.57 -69.53 26.40
N ILE A 366 1.86 -69.01 25.22
CA ILE A 366 1.09 -69.32 24.00
C ILE A 366 1.18 -70.82 23.72
N GLN A 367 2.39 -71.40 23.71
CA GLN A 367 2.60 -72.83 23.51
C GLN A 367 1.82 -73.67 24.52
N GLN A 368 1.78 -73.28 25.80
CA GLN A 368 1.04 -74.02 26.82
C GLN A 368 -0.48 -73.99 26.60
N VAL A 369 -1.03 -72.84 26.18
CA VAL A 369 -2.45 -72.76 25.78
C VAL A 369 -2.72 -73.65 24.57
N LEU A 370 -1.84 -73.61 23.57
CA LEU A 370 -1.97 -74.44 22.36
C LEU A 370 -1.92 -75.94 22.68
N VAL A 371 -0.98 -76.38 23.54
CA VAL A 371 -0.91 -77.78 23.99
C VAL A 371 -2.22 -78.20 24.66
N ASN A 372 -2.80 -77.36 25.52
CA ASN A 372 -4.08 -77.68 26.16
C ASN A 372 -5.24 -77.77 25.16
N VAL A 373 -5.33 -76.82 24.23
CA VAL A 373 -6.40 -76.80 23.21
C VAL A 373 -6.27 -77.98 22.25
N LEU A 374 -5.06 -78.28 21.78
CA LEU A 374 -4.78 -79.39 20.86
C LEU A 374 -4.98 -80.75 21.55
N ALA A 375 -4.58 -80.87 22.83
CA ALA A 375 -4.86 -82.07 23.61
C ALA A 375 -6.37 -82.30 23.78
N ASN A 376 -7.13 -81.24 24.09
CA ASN A 376 -8.59 -81.32 24.18
C ASN A 376 -9.24 -81.70 22.83
N ALA A 377 -8.75 -81.13 21.72
CA ALA A 377 -9.22 -81.48 20.38
C ALA A 377 -8.94 -82.95 20.04
N LEU A 378 -7.75 -83.46 20.38
CA LEU A 378 -7.38 -84.86 20.21
C LEU A 378 -8.18 -85.81 21.10
N ASP A 379 -8.56 -85.39 22.31
CA ASP A 379 -9.33 -86.20 23.25
C ASP A 379 -10.83 -86.24 22.89
N ALA A 380 -11.34 -85.21 22.20
CA ALA A 380 -12.70 -85.19 21.67
C ALA A 380 -12.91 -86.11 20.45
N CYS A 381 -11.83 -86.47 19.75
CA CYS A 381 -11.87 -87.35 18.58
C CYS A 381 -11.51 -88.80 18.96
N SER A 382 -12.31 -89.76 18.51
CA SER A 382 -12.10 -91.18 18.83
C SER A 382 -11.01 -91.84 17.96
N HIS A 383 -11.01 -91.64 16.64
CA HIS A 383 -9.98 -92.05 15.65
C HIS A 383 -9.95 -91.02 14.49
N ASP A 384 -8.84 -90.94 13.73
CA ASP A 384 -8.65 -90.06 12.57
C ASP A 384 -8.93 -88.57 12.85
N ALA A 385 -8.32 -88.06 13.92
CA ALA A 385 -8.53 -86.68 14.36
C ALA A 385 -7.95 -85.67 13.34
N ALA A 386 -8.80 -84.98 12.59
CA ALA A 386 -8.39 -83.91 11.67
C ALA A 386 -8.61 -82.54 12.32
N ILE A 387 -7.52 -81.87 12.71
CA ILE A 387 -7.55 -80.55 13.33
C ILE A 387 -7.14 -79.50 12.30
N ALA A 388 -8.06 -78.61 11.94
CA ALA A 388 -7.79 -77.49 11.04
C ALA A 388 -7.74 -76.17 11.82
N VAL A 389 -6.67 -75.40 11.62
CA VAL A 389 -6.49 -74.09 12.23
C VAL A 389 -6.69 -73.01 11.17
N THR A 390 -7.36 -71.92 11.52
CA THR A 390 -7.49 -70.73 10.66
C THR A 390 -7.28 -69.48 11.49
N TRP A 391 -6.56 -68.49 10.97
CA TRP A 391 -6.39 -67.19 11.62
C TRP A 391 -6.77 -66.05 10.66
N GLN A 392 -7.30 -64.96 11.22
CA GLN A 392 -7.66 -63.75 10.49
C GLN A 392 -7.15 -62.54 11.25
N THR A 393 -6.42 -61.65 10.56
CA THR A 393 -5.95 -60.39 11.11
C THR A 393 -7.01 -59.30 10.93
N GLN A 394 -7.47 -58.69 12.01
CA GLN A 394 -8.47 -57.61 11.97
C GLN A 394 -7.85 -56.32 12.52
N GLY A 395 -7.49 -55.36 11.65
CA GLY A 395 -6.92 -54.08 12.09
C GLY A 395 -6.41 -53.19 10.95
N ARG A 396 -7.00 -52.00 10.83
CA ARG A 396 -6.63 -50.89 9.94
C ARG A 396 -5.28 -50.28 10.31
N GLY A 397 -4.41 -50.09 9.32
CA GLY A 397 -3.49 -48.95 9.21
C GLY A 397 -2.29 -48.88 10.17
N ALA A 398 -1.11 -49.09 9.59
CA ALA A 398 0.22 -48.60 10.01
C ALA A 398 0.70 -48.92 11.45
N GLY A 399 1.56 -49.93 11.54
CA GLY A 399 2.77 -49.92 12.38
C GLY A 399 2.58 -49.89 13.90
N GLY A 400 2.17 -51.02 14.47
CA GLY A 400 2.22 -51.25 15.92
C GLY A 400 1.20 -52.29 16.37
N LEU A 401 1.59 -53.57 16.32
CA LEU A 401 0.75 -54.70 16.74
C LEU A 401 0.77 -54.83 18.27
N TYR A 402 -0.33 -54.42 18.91
CA TYR A 402 -0.66 -54.80 20.28
C TYR A 402 -2.00 -55.55 20.26
N CYS A 403 -1.97 -56.80 20.74
CA CYS A 403 -3.16 -57.64 20.88
C CYS A 403 -3.65 -57.54 22.33
N ARG A 404 -4.95 -57.25 22.48
CA ARG A 404 -5.61 -57.05 23.78
C ARG A 404 -5.94 -58.36 24.47
#